data_AF-A0A1V5A1D5-F1
#
_entry.id   AF-A0A1V5A1D5-F1
#
_cell.length_a   1.000
_cell.length_b   1.000
_cell.length_c   1.000
_cell.angle_alpha   90.00
_cell.angle_beta   90.00
_cell.angle_gamma   90.00
#
_symmetry.space_group_name_H-M   'P 1'
#
loop_
_entity.id
_entity.type
_entity.pdbx_description
1 polymer ?
#
loop_
_entity_poly.entity_id
_entity_poly.type
_entity_poly.pdbx_seq_one_letter_code
_entity_poly.pdbx_strand_id
1 'polypeptide(L)'
;MAKRSYGHCKGPGRRRGAAGARNPRKRQWIQKIRAIRKTLVELRDNGEINPHLYRMLYRQAAGGQYRSVAHLKAHLALITGRMK
;
A
#
# COMPACT_ATOMS: atom_id res chain seq x y z
N MET A 1 -23.58 -14.55 -1.11
CA MET A 1 -22.27 -13.93 -0.81
C MET A 1 -22.30 -12.39 -0.79
N ALA A 2 -23.22 -11.74 -1.54
CA ALA A 2 -23.33 -10.27 -1.64
C ALA A 2 -23.35 -9.49 -0.31
N LYS A 3 -24.08 -9.96 0.71
CA LYS A 3 -24.13 -9.27 2.02
C LYS A 3 -22.76 -9.24 2.72
N ARG A 4 -21.96 -10.31 2.60
CA ARG A 4 -20.61 -10.40 3.19
C ARG A 4 -19.59 -9.58 2.40
N SER A 5 -19.68 -9.51 1.07
CA SER A 5 -18.80 -8.65 0.27
C SER A 5 -19.04 -7.17 0.58
N TYR A 6 -20.29 -6.74 0.70
CA TYR A 6 -20.65 -5.38 1.12
C TYR A 6 -20.12 -5.01 2.51
N GLY A 7 -20.11 -5.97 3.45
CA GLY A 7 -19.55 -5.76 4.80
C GLY A 7 -20.36 -6.35 5.94
N HIS A 8 -21.59 -6.78 5.68
CA HIS A 8 -22.45 -7.34 6.71
C HIS A 8 -21.97 -8.71 7.23
N CYS A 9 -22.48 -9.06 8.40
CA CYS A 9 -22.26 -10.34 9.06
C CYS A 9 -20.77 -10.63 9.36
N LYS A 10 -19.97 -9.58 9.63
CA LYS A 10 -18.55 -9.61 10.05
C LYS A 10 -18.32 -9.12 11.50
N GLY A 11 -19.39 -8.95 12.27
CA GLY A 11 -19.35 -8.51 13.67
C GLY A 11 -18.71 -9.53 14.63
N PRO A 12 -18.35 -9.12 15.87
CA PRO A 12 -17.60 -9.94 16.83
C PRO A 12 -18.19 -11.34 17.07
N GLY A 13 -19.50 -11.44 17.34
CA GLY A 13 -20.16 -12.73 17.63
C GLY A 13 -20.20 -13.72 16.46
N ARG A 14 -19.89 -13.28 15.24
CA ARG A 14 -19.83 -14.15 14.05
C ARG A 14 -18.40 -14.51 13.65
N ARG A 15 -17.40 -13.93 14.30
CA ARG A 15 -16.00 -14.24 14.05
C ARG A 15 -15.66 -15.54 14.77
N ARG A 16 -15.05 -16.47 14.05
CA ARG A 16 -14.42 -17.67 14.59
C ARG A 16 -12.93 -17.65 14.23
N GLY A 17 -12.10 -18.19 15.11
CA GLY A 17 -10.64 -18.19 14.98
C GLY A 17 -9.96 -16.85 15.27
N ALA A 18 -8.65 -16.90 15.51
CA ALA A 18 -7.83 -15.73 15.83
C ALA A 18 -7.76 -14.73 14.66
N ALA A 19 -7.46 -13.46 14.96
CA ALA A 19 -7.34 -12.40 13.95
C ALA A 19 -6.27 -12.72 12.89
N GLY A 20 -5.14 -13.31 13.30
CA GLY A 20 -4.06 -13.73 12.40
C GLY A 20 -4.43 -14.90 11.47
N ALA A 21 -5.33 -15.78 11.89
CA ALA A 21 -5.82 -16.88 11.03
C ALA A 21 -6.76 -16.35 9.93
N ARG A 22 -7.61 -15.39 10.27
CA ARG A 22 -8.52 -14.73 9.32
C ARG A 22 -7.77 -13.83 8.33
N ASN A 23 -6.72 -13.14 8.77
CA ASN A 23 -5.91 -12.28 7.93
C ASN A 23 -4.42 -12.33 8.35
N PRO A 24 -3.61 -13.23 7.77
CA PRO A 24 -2.22 -13.40 8.15
C PRO A 24 -1.36 -12.16 7.91
N ARG A 25 -0.56 -11.77 8.91
CA ARG A 25 0.31 -10.57 8.86
C ARG A 25 1.22 -10.54 7.63
N LYS A 26 1.86 -11.67 7.29
CA LYS A 26 2.73 -11.79 6.11
C LYS A 26 1.98 -11.52 4.80
N ARG A 27 0.75 -12.04 4.66
CA ARG A 27 -0.08 -11.82 3.47
C ARG A 27 -0.47 -10.35 3.33
N GLN A 28 -0.83 -9.69 4.44
CA GLN A 28 -1.13 -8.25 4.44
C GLN A 28 0.08 -7.42 4.01
N TRP A 29 1.27 -7.73 4.53
CA TRP A 29 2.50 -7.05 4.16
C TRP A 29 2.83 -7.24 2.67
N ILE A 30 2.74 -8.48 2.15
CA ILE A 30 2.96 -8.77 0.73
C ILE A 30 2.00 -7.97 -0.16
N GLN A 31 0.72 -7.94 0.16
CA GLN A 31 -0.28 -7.18 -0.61
C GLN A 31 0.04 -5.68 -0.61
N LYS A 32 0.39 -5.12 0.56
CA LYS A 32 0.74 -3.71 0.69
C LYS A 32 1.98 -3.35 -0.12
N ILE A 33 3.08 -4.07 0.07
CA ILE A 33 4.36 -3.74 -0.57
C ILE A 33 4.28 -3.92 -2.09
N ARG A 34 3.57 -4.94 -2.58
CA ARG A 34 3.38 -5.16 -4.02
C ARG A 34 2.58 -4.04 -4.66
N ALA A 35 1.50 -3.58 -4.02
CA ALA A 35 0.71 -2.45 -4.51
C ALA A 35 1.58 -1.18 -4.62
N ILE A 36 2.35 -0.87 -3.58
CA ILE A 36 3.25 0.30 -3.56
C ILE A 36 4.30 0.21 -4.67
N ARG A 37 4.97 -0.94 -4.80
CA ARG A 37 6.00 -1.15 -5.83
C ARG A 37 5.44 -1.09 -7.24
N LYS A 38 4.24 -1.63 -7.48
CA LYS A 38 3.56 -1.53 -8.77
C LYS A 38 3.32 -0.06 -9.15
N THR A 39 2.79 0.74 -8.24
CA THR A 39 2.61 2.18 -8.49
C THR A 39 3.93 2.92 -8.73
N LEU A 40 5.01 2.57 -8.04
CA LEU A 40 6.32 3.19 -8.29
C LEU A 40 6.86 2.86 -9.69
N VAL A 41 6.63 1.63 -10.18
CA VAL A 41 7.00 1.23 -11.55
C VAL A 41 6.17 2.02 -12.56
N GLU A 42 4.85 2.09 -12.38
CA GLU A 42 3.95 2.85 -13.25
C GLU A 42 4.34 4.34 -13.33
N LEU A 43 4.63 4.98 -12.20
CA LEU A 43 5.05 6.39 -12.16
C LEU A 43 6.40 6.61 -12.85
N ARG A 44 7.32 5.66 -12.76
CA ARG A 44 8.62 5.73 -13.44
C ARG A 44 8.43 5.59 -14.95
N ASP A 45 7.64 4.63 -15.37
CA ASP A 45 7.41 4.32 -16.79
C ASP A 45 6.64 5.45 -17.49
N ASN A 46 5.76 6.15 -16.75
CA ASN A 46 5.09 7.38 -17.21
C ASN A 46 6.02 8.61 -17.24
N GLY A 47 7.23 8.53 -16.67
CA GLY A 47 8.16 9.66 -16.55
C GLY A 47 7.81 10.69 -15.47
N GLU A 48 6.84 10.41 -14.60
CA GLU A 48 6.47 11.30 -13.48
C GLU A 48 7.56 11.37 -12.41
N ILE A 49 8.39 10.33 -12.30
CA ILE A 49 9.52 10.27 -11.36
C ILE A 49 10.83 9.91 -12.07
N ASN A 50 11.92 10.56 -11.66
CA ASN A 50 13.27 10.22 -12.11
C ASN A 50 13.69 8.82 -11.55
N PRO A 51 14.42 8.00 -12.32
CA PRO A 51 15.03 6.75 -11.83
C PRO A 51 15.74 6.83 -10.46
N HIS A 52 16.44 7.94 -10.18
CA HIS A 52 17.09 8.16 -8.88
C HIS A 52 16.06 8.24 -7.74
N LEU A 53 15.02 9.06 -7.93
CA LEU A 53 13.91 9.21 -6.98
C LEU A 53 13.18 7.88 -6.78
N TYR A 54 12.90 7.15 -7.86
CA TYR A 54 12.32 5.80 -7.80
C TYR A 54 13.12 4.87 -6.87
N ARG A 55 14.45 4.82 -7.01
CA ARG A 55 15.30 3.93 -6.21
C ARG A 55 15.24 4.27 -4.71
N MET A 56 15.22 5.57 -4.38
CA MET A 56 15.09 6.04 -3.00
C MET A 56 13.74 5.64 -2.40
N LEU A 57 12.64 5.96 -3.08
CA LEU A 57 11.28 5.64 -2.62
C LEU A 57 11.05 4.13 -2.54
N TYR A 58 11.64 3.34 -3.44
CA TYR A 58 11.56 1.88 -3.42
C TYR A 58 12.23 1.29 -2.17
N ARG A 59 13.40 1.81 -1.78
CA ARG A 59 14.10 1.40 -0.54
C ARG A 59 13.30 1.81 0.70
N GLN A 60 12.79 3.04 0.74
CA GLN A 60 11.92 3.51 1.82
C GLN A 60 10.64 2.66 1.94
N ALA A 61 10.06 2.23 0.82
CA ALA A 61 8.92 1.34 0.81
C ALA A 61 9.24 -0.04 1.39
N ALA A 62 10.42 -0.60 1.09
CA ALA A 62 10.87 -1.86 1.70
C ALA A 62 11.00 -1.74 3.24
N GLY A 63 11.38 -0.56 3.75
CA GLY A 63 11.42 -0.23 5.17
C GLY A 63 10.05 0.03 5.82
N GLY A 64 8.95 0.03 5.05
CA GLY A 64 7.60 0.23 5.59
C GLY A 64 7.22 1.69 5.86
N GLN A 65 7.94 2.66 5.29
CA GLN A 65 7.66 4.09 5.47
C GLN A 65 6.26 4.50 4.99
N TYR A 66 5.70 3.76 4.02
CA TYR A 66 4.38 4.06 3.46
C TYR A 66 3.28 3.18 4.03
N ARG A 67 2.23 3.81 4.57
CA ARG A 67 1.06 3.13 5.12
C ARG A 67 0.16 2.53 4.03
N SER A 68 0.07 3.21 2.88
CA SER A 68 -0.76 2.87 1.72
C SER A 68 -0.19 3.52 0.43
N VAL A 69 -0.76 3.16 -0.72
CA VAL A 69 -0.45 3.81 -2.01
C VAL A 69 -0.82 5.30 -2.00
N ALA A 70 -1.96 5.66 -1.37
CA ALA A 70 -2.35 7.06 -1.21
C ALA A 70 -1.33 7.85 -0.37
N HIS A 71 -0.77 7.25 0.68
CA HIS A 71 0.29 7.87 1.47
C HIS A 71 1.57 8.10 0.65
N LEU A 72 1.93 7.15 -0.23
CA LEU A 72 3.03 7.34 -1.18
C LEU A 72 2.77 8.54 -2.10
N LYS A 73 1.58 8.63 -2.71
CA LYS A 73 1.22 9.73 -3.61
C LYS A 73 1.20 11.08 -2.90
N ALA A 74 0.69 11.14 -1.68
CA ALA A 74 0.73 12.34 -0.86
C ALA A 74 2.18 12.77 -0.56
N HIS A 75 3.06 11.83 -0.22
CA HIS A 75 4.48 12.13 0.00
C HIS A 75 5.16 12.63 -1.29
N LEU A 76 4.85 12.03 -2.45
CA LEU A 76 5.33 12.50 -3.75
C LEU A 76 4.88 13.92 -4.06
N ALA A 77 3.62 14.26 -3.81
CA ALA A 77 3.10 15.62 -3.99
C ALA A 77 3.84 16.63 -3.09
N LEU A 78 4.16 16.24 -1.85
CA LEU A 78 4.96 17.08 -0.95
C LEU A 78 6.41 17.25 -1.43
N ILE A 79 7.04 16.21 -1.96
CA ILE A 79 8.41 16.28 -2.49
C ILE A 79 8.45 17.17 -3.73
N THR A 80 7.56 16.92 -4.70
CA THR A 80 7.50 17.66 -5.97
C THR A 80 7.09 19.12 -5.77
N GLY A 81 6.14 19.40 -4.87
CA GLY A 81 5.72 20.75 -4.52
C GLY A 81 6.80 21.57 -3.80
N ARG A 82 7.79 20.92 -3.17
CA ARG A 82 8.93 21.57 -2.52
C ARG A 82 10.11 21.83 -3.49
N MET A 83 10.02 21.35 -4.73
CA MET A 83 11.02 21.52 -5.80
C MET A 83 10.61 22.58 -6.84
N LYS A 84 9.44 23.20 -6.67
CA LYS A 84 9.09 24.48 -7.30
C LYS A 84 9.51 25.62 -6.39
#